data_AF-A0A0L7LCY0-F1
#
_entry.id   AF-A0A0L7LCY0-F1
#
_cell.length_a   1.000
_cell.length_b   1.000
_cell.length_c   1.000
_cell.angle_alpha   90.00
_cell.angle_beta   90.00
_cell.angle_gamma   90.00
#
_symmetry.space_group_name_H-M   'P 1'
#
loop_
_entity.id
_entity.type
_entity.pdbx_description
1 polymer ?
#
loop_
_entity_poly.entity_id
_entity_poly.type
_entity_poly.pdbx_seq_one_letter_code
_entity_poly.pdbx_strand_id
1 'polypeptide(L)'
;MTVDKTGRYGLYYRILQVRVITGMFALLALSTIIVFFVCFGIYDYPHIPEQTIHYELYRKTTPYLIKKKTQCKYDEILASTENIVSWDIPKYIDDFSPIGIANGSYVPECYPAFSVAILQRDAKPWNKGMLYNIGARHAIADGFPCLILHDVDLLPQNRRNLYACARWPRHMSACVDTHRYFLWYEELVGGVLAIRADHYVAVEGYSNRYEQWGAEDDD
;
A
#
# COMPACT_ATOMS: atom_id res chain seq x y z
N MET A 1 49.57 50.33 31.60
CA MET A 1 48.16 50.12 31.19
C MET A 1 48.13 49.14 30.03
N THR A 2 48.07 47.84 30.32
CA THR A 2 47.89 46.80 29.31
C THR A 2 46.40 46.59 29.11
N VAL A 3 45.85 47.15 28.03
CA VAL A 3 44.46 46.97 27.63
C VAL A 3 44.25 45.49 27.31
N ASP A 4 43.37 44.85 28.08
CA ASP A 4 42.91 43.48 27.89
C ASP A 4 42.31 43.32 26.48
N LYS A 5 43.09 42.73 25.57
CA LYS A 5 42.67 42.43 24.19
C LYS A 5 41.88 41.13 24.09
N THR A 6 41.88 40.29 25.13
CA THR A 6 41.32 38.93 25.12
C THR A 6 39.78 38.92 25.06
N GLY A 7 39.10 39.88 25.70
CA GLY A 7 37.63 39.98 25.66
C GLY A 7 37.05 40.39 24.29
N ARG A 8 37.78 41.19 23.50
CA ARG A 8 37.30 41.70 22.20
C ARG A 8 37.33 40.64 21.10
N TYR A 9 38.35 39.78 21.09
CA TYR A 9 38.41 38.65 20.15
C TYR A 9 37.32 37.61 20.46
N GLY A 10 37.07 37.29 21.73
CA GLY A 10 36.00 36.35 22.12
C GLY A 10 34.60 36.81 21.73
N LEU A 11 34.30 38.11 21.87
CA LEU A 11 33.02 38.68 21.45
C LEU A 11 32.85 38.65 19.92
N TYR A 12 33.92 38.94 19.16
CA TYR A 12 33.90 38.88 17.71
C TYR A 12 33.62 37.46 17.18
N TYR A 13 34.29 36.44 17.72
CA TYR A 13 34.05 35.05 17.34
C TYR A 13 32.65 34.58 17.71
N ARG A 14 32.10 34.98 18.87
CA ARG A 14 30.71 34.66 19.24
C ARG A 14 29.69 35.31 18.32
N ILE A 15 29.89 36.57 17.94
CA ILE A 15 29.00 37.26 16.97
C ILE A 15 29.10 36.61 15.58
N LEU A 16 30.32 36.24 15.16
CA LEU A 16 30.54 35.55 13.89
C LEU A 16 29.88 34.17 13.88
N GLN A 17 30.02 33.40 14.96
CA GLN A 17 29.41 32.08 15.12
C GLN A 17 27.89 32.17 15.13
N VAL A 18 27.29 33.14 15.84
CA VAL A 18 25.85 33.38 15.81
C VAL A 18 25.40 33.68 14.39
N ARG A 19 26.06 34.61 13.68
CA ARG A 19 25.72 34.97 12.28
C ARG A 19 25.80 33.79 11.31
N VAL A 20 26.83 32.95 11.45
CA VAL A 20 26.98 31.73 10.63
C VAL A 20 25.86 30.75 10.92
N ILE A 21 25.53 30.53 12.19
CA ILE A 21 24.44 29.64 12.60
C ILE A 21 23.08 30.17 12.11
N THR A 22 22.78 31.46 12.29
CA THR A 22 21.52 32.04 11.80
C THR A 22 21.43 31.95 10.27
N GLY A 23 22.54 32.16 9.56
CA GLY A 23 22.63 32.00 8.11
C GLY A 23 22.36 30.57 7.65
N MET A 24 22.93 29.58 8.35
CA MET A 24 22.68 28.16 8.06
C MET A 24 21.21 27.78 8.30
N PHE A 25 20.61 28.21 9.42
CA PHE A 25 19.20 27.95 9.69
C PHE A 25 18.26 28.62 8.69
N ALA A 26 18.58 29.85 8.25
CA ALA A 26 17.80 30.54 7.21
C ALA A 26 17.86 29.81 5.86
N LEU A 27 19.03 29.28 5.47
CA LEU A 27 19.19 28.48 4.26
C LEU A 27 18.42 27.16 4.34
N LEU A 28 18.49 26.47 5.48
CA LEU A 28 17.73 25.24 5.70
C LEU A 28 16.22 25.50 5.63
N ALA A 29 15.73 26.54 6.31
CA ALA A 29 14.32 26.92 6.29
C ALA A 29 13.84 27.27 4.87
N LEU A 30 14.63 28.04 4.11
CA LEU A 30 14.34 28.36 2.71
C LEU A 30 14.31 27.10 1.84
N SER A 31 15.26 26.19 2.03
CA SER A 31 15.30 24.92 1.28
C SER A 31 14.07 24.05 1.57
N THR A 32 13.62 23.98 2.82
CA THR A 32 12.38 23.27 3.18
C THR A 32 11.13 23.93 2.59
N ILE A 33 11.06 25.26 2.53
CA ILE A 33 9.95 25.99 1.90
C ILE A 33 9.93 25.71 0.40
N ILE A 34 11.09 25.76 -0.28
CA ILE A 34 11.19 25.46 -1.70
C ILE A 34 10.80 24.01 -1.98
N VAL A 35 11.33 23.04 -1.23
CA VAL A 35 10.96 21.62 -1.39
C VAL A 35 9.46 21.41 -1.09
N PHE A 36 8.91 22.10 -0.08
CA PHE A 36 7.48 22.05 0.20
C PHE A 36 6.67 22.55 -1.01
N PHE A 37 6.95 23.73 -1.56
CA PHE A 37 6.15 24.26 -2.67
C PHE A 37 6.47 23.69 -4.06
N VAL A 38 7.68 23.17 -4.28
CA VAL A 38 8.11 22.60 -5.58
C VAL A 38 7.88 21.11 -5.65
N CYS A 39 8.03 20.38 -4.54
CA CYS A 39 7.93 18.92 -4.51
C CYS A 39 6.61 18.40 -3.90
N PHE A 40 5.84 19.18 -3.14
CA PHE A 40 4.47 18.75 -2.83
C PHE A 40 3.56 18.97 -4.04
N GLY A 41 3.15 17.85 -4.63
CA GLY A 41 1.72 17.69 -4.95
C GLY A 41 1.30 17.70 -6.41
N ILE A 42 2.20 17.80 -7.39
CA ILE A 42 1.83 17.54 -8.79
C ILE A 42 2.33 16.16 -9.17
N TYR A 43 1.57 15.14 -8.75
CA TYR A 43 1.71 13.81 -9.32
C TYR A 43 1.00 13.78 -10.67
N ASP A 44 1.71 14.19 -11.72
CA ASP A 44 1.24 14.06 -13.10
C ASP A 44 1.40 12.59 -13.54
N TYR A 45 0.43 11.76 -13.15
CA TYR A 45 0.34 10.42 -13.70
C TYR A 45 -0.18 10.54 -15.14
N PRO A 46 0.63 10.17 -16.16
CA PRO A 46 0.16 10.19 -17.52
C PRO A 46 -1.06 9.27 -17.62
N HIS A 47 -2.17 9.83 -18.13
CA HIS A 47 -3.39 9.07 -18.38
C HIS A 47 -3.06 7.86 -19.25
N ILE A 48 -3.35 6.66 -18.73
CA ILE A 48 -3.20 5.41 -19.47
C ILE A 48 -4.56 5.10 -20.09
N PRO A 49 -4.68 5.06 -21.43
CA PRO A 49 -5.91 4.66 -22.10
C PRO A 49 -6.39 3.29 -21.61
N GLU A 50 -7.71 3.14 -21.43
CA GLU A 50 -8.35 1.88 -21.01
C GLU A 50 -7.91 0.70 -21.88
N GLN A 51 -7.76 0.91 -23.19
CA GLN A 51 -7.37 -0.14 -24.14
C GLN A 51 -5.92 -0.61 -23.95
N THR A 52 -5.06 0.19 -23.33
CA THR A 52 -3.63 -0.09 -23.15
C THR A 52 -3.24 -0.28 -21.68
N ILE A 53 -4.20 -0.18 -20.75
CA ILE A 53 -3.95 -0.19 -19.31
C ILE A 53 -3.21 -1.45 -18.85
N HIS A 54 -3.62 -2.62 -19.36
CA HIS A 54 -3.00 -3.89 -19.05
C HIS A 54 -1.52 -3.96 -19.49
N TYR A 55 -1.18 -3.34 -20.63
CA TYR A 55 0.18 -3.37 -21.17
C TYR A 55 1.09 -2.34 -20.51
N GLU A 56 0.60 -1.11 -20.35
CA GLU A 56 1.41 0.00 -19.82
C GLU A 56 1.64 -0.11 -18.31
N LEU A 57 0.67 -0.60 -17.53
CA LEU A 57 0.89 -0.92 -16.11
C LEU A 57 2.00 -1.96 -15.97
N TYR A 58 1.85 -3.10 -16.67
CA TYR A 58 2.80 -4.21 -16.62
C TYR A 58 4.23 -3.78 -17.01
N ARG A 59 4.35 -2.99 -18.09
CA ARG A 59 5.64 -2.51 -18.60
C ARG A 59 6.33 -1.53 -17.65
N LYS A 60 5.57 -0.66 -16.98
CA LYS A 60 6.13 0.40 -16.13
C LYS A 60 6.45 -0.08 -14.72
N THR A 61 5.60 -0.90 -14.11
CA THR A 61 5.79 -1.33 -12.72
C THR A 61 6.65 -2.57 -12.59
N THR A 62 6.67 -3.43 -13.61
CA THR A 62 7.32 -4.75 -13.55
C THR A 62 8.02 -5.13 -14.86
N PRO A 63 8.97 -4.33 -15.37
CA PRO A 63 9.61 -4.53 -16.68
C PRO A 63 10.37 -5.86 -16.82
N TYR A 64 10.71 -6.51 -15.71
CA TYR A 64 11.50 -7.75 -15.66
C TYR A 64 10.73 -8.97 -15.15
N LEU A 65 9.44 -8.86 -14.84
CA LEU A 65 8.62 -10.05 -14.57
C LEU A 65 8.46 -10.83 -15.88
N ILE A 66 8.98 -12.04 -15.87
CA ILE A 66 9.23 -12.86 -17.05
C ILE A 66 7.90 -13.34 -17.66
N LYS A 67 7.84 -13.34 -19.01
CA LYS A 67 6.82 -13.96 -19.89
C LYS A 67 6.66 -15.48 -19.68
N LYS A 68 6.46 -15.98 -18.47
CA LYS A 68 5.96 -17.34 -18.26
C LYS A 68 4.44 -17.24 -18.18
N LYS A 69 3.76 -17.88 -19.13
CA LYS A 69 2.34 -18.26 -18.97
C LYS A 69 2.28 -19.24 -17.80
N THR A 70 2.26 -18.74 -16.57
CA THR A 70 2.02 -19.61 -15.43
C THR A 70 0.53 -19.69 -15.20
N GLN A 71 -0.02 -20.88 -15.43
CA GLN A 71 -1.41 -21.19 -15.18
C GLN A 71 -1.55 -21.48 -13.68
N CYS A 72 -2.12 -20.55 -12.93
CA CYS A 72 -2.30 -20.71 -11.49
C CYS A 72 -3.38 -21.76 -11.23
N LYS A 73 -3.05 -22.86 -10.54
CA LYS A 73 -4.06 -23.77 -10.01
C LYS A 73 -4.55 -23.24 -8.66
N TYR A 74 -5.46 -22.26 -8.71
CA TYR A 74 -6.07 -21.70 -7.50
C TYR A 74 -6.86 -22.73 -6.69
N ASP A 75 -7.29 -23.82 -7.32
CA ASP A 75 -8.07 -24.89 -6.70
C ASP A 75 -7.38 -25.47 -5.44
N GLU A 76 -6.06 -25.61 -5.47
CA GLU A 76 -5.28 -26.14 -4.34
C GLU A 76 -5.24 -25.16 -3.16
N ILE A 77 -5.14 -23.86 -3.43
CA ILE A 77 -5.17 -22.80 -2.40
C ILE A 77 -6.58 -22.68 -1.80
N LEU A 78 -7.62 -22.73 -2.65
CA LEU A 78 -9.02 -22.65 -2.22
C LEU A 78 -9.46 -23.88 -1.41
N ALA A 79 -8.88 -25.05 -1.70
CA ALA A 79 -9.14 -26.30 -0.97
C ALA A 79 -8.34 -26.42 0.34
N SER A 80 -7.26 -25.64 0.51
CA SER A 80 -6.44 -25.69 1.71
C SER A 80 -7.23 -25.23 2.95
N THR A 81 -7.19 -26.05 4.00
CA THR A 81 -7.76 -25.74 5.33
C THR A 81 -6.70 -25.33 6.34
N GLU A 82 -5.41 -25.42 5.98
CA GLU A 82 -4.28 -25.13 6.87
C GLU A 82 -4.36 -23.69 7.39
N ASN A 83 -4.65 -22.72 6.52
CA ASN A 83 -4.76 -21.30 6.91
C ASN A 83 -6.06 -20.95 7.68
N ILE A 84 -7.03 -21.87 7.78
CA ILE A 84 -8.33 -21.63 8.45
C ILE A 84 -8.28 -22.09 9.90
N VAL A 85 -7.50 -23.12 10.21
CA VAL A 85 -7.49 -23.78 11.52
C VAL A 85 -6.33 -23.32 12.37
N SER A 86 -5.20 -22.96 11.77
CA SER A 86 -4.06 -22.46 12.51
C SER A 86 -3.94 -20.96 12.33
N TRP A 87 -4.25 -20.21 13.39
CA TRP A 87 -3.56 -18.94 13.68
C TRP A 87 -2.07 -19.22 13.98
N ASP A 88 -1.40 -20.02 13.16
CA ASP A 88 0.03 -20.25 13.21
C ASP A 88 0.69 -19.00 12.62
N ILE A 89 0.64 -17.93 13.39
CA ILE A 89 1.60 -16.87 13.32
C ILE A 89 2.93 -17.55 13.69
N PRO A 90 3.90 -17.63 12.77
CA PRO A 90 5.19 -18.21 13.10
C PRO A 90 5.72 -17.44 14.31
N LYS A 91 5.96 -18.15 15.41
CA LYS A 91 6.38 -17.53 16.69
C LYS A 91 7.73 -16.81 16.57
N TYR A 92 8.46 -17.06 15.49
CA TYR A 92 9.77 -16.50 15.20
C TYR A 92 9.83 -15.96 13.76
N ILE A 93 10.45 -14.79 13.60
CA ILE A 93 10.58 -14.04 12.35
C ILE A 93 11.20 -14.86 11.20
N ASP A 94 12.00 -15.88 11.52
CA ASP A 94 12.81 -16.65 10.57
C ASP A 94 12.28 -18.05 10.24
N ASP A 95 11.11 -18.43 10.75
CA ASP A 95 10.46 -19.70 10.42
C ASP A 95 9.73 -19.59 9.08
N PHE A 96 10.50 -19.34 8.02
CA PHE A 96 10.06 -19.31 6.63
C PHE A 96 11.05 -20.14 5.82
N SER A 97 10.58 -21.24 5.24
CA SER A 97 11.38 -21.97 4.26
C SER A 97 11.47 -21.14 2.97
N PRO A 98 12.67 -20.72 2.51
CA PRO A 98 12.86 -19.83 1.37
C PRO A 98 12.67 -20.52 0.02
N ILE A 99 11.96 -21.65 -0.04
CA ILE A 99 11.67 -22.34 -1.29
C ILE A 99 10.80 -21.39 -2.14
N GLY A 100 11.36 -20.87 -3.24
CA GLY A 100 10.69 -19.93 -4.15
C GLY A 100 11.07 -18.44 -4.02
N ILE A 101 11.99 -18.07 -3.12
CA ILE A 101 12.50 -16.67 -3.04
C ILE A 101 13.72 -16.51 -3.94
N ALA A 102 13.65 -15.57 -4.89
CA ALA A 102 14.77 -15.13 -5.72
C ALA A 102 14.99 -13.62 -5.57
N ASN A 103 16.23 -13.20 -5.30
CA ASN A 103 16.63 -11.78 -5.17
C ASN A 103 15.80 -10.95 -4.15
N GLY A 104 15.43 -11.53 -3.01
CA GLY A 104 14.69 -10.81 -1.97
C GLY A 104 13.19 -10.63 -2.25
N SER A 105 12.72 -11.08 -3.41
CA SER A 105 11.30 -11.14 -3.77
C SER A 105 10.82 -12.58 -3.70
N TYR A 106 9.74 -12.83 -2.97
CA TYR A 106 8.94 -14.03 -3.20
C TYR A 106 8.28 -13.83 -4.56
N VAL A 107 8.73 -14.60 -5.54
CA VAL A 107 8.07 -14.68 -6.84
C VAL A 107 7.28 -15.98 -6.77
N PRO A 108 6.00 -15.96 -6.37
CA PRO A 108 5.18 -17.15 -6.54
C PRO A 108 5.30 -17.57 -8.01
N GLU A 109 5.33 -18.87 -8.29
CA GLU A 109 5.38 -19.35 -9.68
C GLU A 109 4.27 -18.69 -10.53
N CYS A 110 3.16 -18.33 -9.87
CA CYS A 110 2.07 -17.52 -10.38
C CYS A 110 2.25 -16.00 -10.17
N TYR A 111 2.09 -15.23 -11.25
CA TYR A 111 1.89 -13.77 -11.17
C TYR A 111 0.39 -13.45 -11.05
N PRO A 112 -0.04 -12.50 -10.20
CA PRO A 112 -1.36 -11.90 -10.38
C PRO A 112 -1.38 -11.25 -11.77
N ALA A 113 -2.31 -11.69 -12.63
CA ALA A 113 -2.31 -11.32 -14.05
C ALA A 113 -2.62 -9.83 -14.29
N PHE A 114 -3.09 -9.11 -13.27
CA PHE A 114 -3.54 -7.72 -13.34
C PHE A 114 -3.65 -7.14 -11.92
N SER A 115 -3.38 -5.86 -11.78
CA SER A 115 -3.69 -5.06 -10.59
C SER A 115 -4.43 -3.83 -11.12
N VAL A 116 -5.68 -3.64 -10.69
CA VAL A 116 -6.51 -2.50 -11.14
C VAL A 116 -6.39 -1.40 -10.10
N ALA A 117 -5.88 -0.24 -10.52
CA ALA A 117 -5.96 0.99 -9.73
C ALA A 117 -7.18 1.79 -10.21
N ILE A 118 -8.09 2.10 -9.29
CA ILE A 118 -9.30 2.88 -9.61
C ILE A 118 -9.09 4.28 -9.06
N LEU A 119 -9.05 5.25 -9.97
CA LEU A 119 -8.81 6.65 -9.64
C LEU A 119 -10.09 7.44 -9.89
N GLN A 120 -10.70 7.96 -8.82
CA GLN A 120 -11.74 8.97 -8.95
C GLN A 120 -11.10 10.30 -9.35
N ARG A 121 -11.59 10.92 -10.43
CA ARG A 121 -11.08 12.19 -10.97
C ARG A 121 -12.11 13.32 -11.01
N ASP A 122 -13.34 13.06 -10.61
CA ASP A 122 -14.37 14.08 -10.53
C ASP A 122 -14.37 14.78 -9.16
N ALA A 123 -15.17 15.84 -9.03
CA ALA A 123 -15.32 16.61 -7.79
C ALA A 123 -16.41 16.04 -6.86
N LYS A 124 -16.89 14.82 -7.11
CA LYS A 124 -17.92 14.20 -6.27
C LYS A 124 -17.29 13.72 -4.96
N PRO A 125 -18.09 13.46 -3.91
CA PRO A 125 -17.62 12.76 -2.73
C PRO A 125 -16.93 11.45 -3.12
N TRP A 126 -15.80 11.17 -2.48
CA TRP A 126 -15.13 9.88 -2.62
C TRP A 126 -16.03 8.77 -2.06
N ASN A 127 -16.08 7.61 -2.69
CA ASN A 127 -16.91 6.49 -2.23
C ASN A 127 -16.16 5.17 -2.45
N LYS A 128 -15.54 4.66 -1.38
CA LYS A 128 -14.70 3.46 -1.43
C LYS A 128 -15.45 2.23 -1.92
N GLY A 129 -16.62 1.95 -1.33
CA GLY A 129 -17.45 0.81 -1.67
C GLY A 129 -17.86 0.80 -3.15
N MET A 130 -18.29 1.95 -3.67
CA MET A 130 -18.63 2.11 -5.09
C MET A 130 -17.42 1.87 -6.00
N LEU A 131 -16.25 2.41 -5.65
CA LEU A 131 -15.04 2.19 -6.44
C LEU A 131 -14.63 0.72 -6.44
N TYR A 132 -14.66 0.05 -5.28
CA TYR A 132 -14.43 -1.40 -5.19
C TYR A 132 -15.43 -2.20 -6.03
N ASN A 133 -16.71 -1.86 -5.99
CA ASN A 133 -17.74 -2.49 -6.83
C ASN A 133 -17.44 -2.36 -8.32
N ILE A 134 -17.01 -1.19 -8.79
CA ILE A 134 -16.62 -0.99 -10.19
C ILE A 134 -15.46 -1.93 -10.54
N GLY A 135 -14.41 -1.97 -9.72
CA GLY A 135 -13.26 -2.85 -9.93
C GLY A 135 -13.62 -4.32 -9.94
N ALA A 136 -14.37 -4.76 -8.93
CA ALA A 136 -14.85 -6.12 -8.78
C ALA A 136 -15.66 -6.55 -10.00
N ARG A 137 -16.55 -5.70 -10.51
CA ARG A 137 -17.34 -5.99 -11.71
C ARG A 137 -16.47 -6.29 -12.93
N HIS A 138 -15.41 -5.51 -13.15
CA HIS A 138 -14.48 -5.75 -14.26
C HIS A 138 -13.65 -7.01 -14.04
N ALA A 139 -13.10 -7.21 -12.84
CA ALA A 139 -12.32 -8.40 -12.50
C ALA A 139 -13.15 -9.69 -12.65
N ILE A 140 -14.40 -9.69 -12.18
CA ILE A 140 -15.30 -10.84 -12.29
C ILE A 140 -15.63 -11.12 -13.76
N ALA A 141 -15.90 -10.08 -14.56
CA ALA A 141 -16.17 -10.23 -15.99
C ALA A 141 -14.97 -10.84 -16.76
N ASP A 142 -13.75 -10.54 -16.34
CA ASP A 142 -12.52 -11.11 -16.88
C ASP A 142 -12.19 -12.52 -16.33
N GLY A 143 -13.08 -13.08 -15.50
CA GLY A 143 -12.97 -14.45 -14.99
C GLY A 143 -12.03 -14.61 -13.79
N PHE A 144 -11.72 -13.54 -13.08
CA PHE A 144 -10.88 -13.64 -11.88
C PHE A 144 -11.68 -14.20 -10.69
N PRO A 145 -11.23 -15.31 -10.08
CA PRO A 145 -11.98 -15.98 -9.00
C PRO A 145 -11.72 -15.35 -7.62
N CYS A 146 -10.77 -14.42 -7.53
CA CYS A 146 -10.30 -13.83 -6.28
C CYS A 146 -10.15 -12.32 -6.43
N LEU A 147 -10.65 -11.59 -5.44
CA LEU A 147 -10.58 -10.14 -5.35
C LEU A 147 -9.78 -9.75 -4.11
N ILE A 148 -8.77 -8.90 -4.30
CA ILE A 148 -8.03 -8.26 -3.21
C ILE A 148 -8.40 -6.78 -3.24
N LEU A 149 -9.26 -6.37 -2.33
CA LEU A 149 -9.72 -4.99 -2.15
C LEU A 149 -8.72 -4.30 -1.23
N HIS A 150 -8.04 -3.27 -1.72
CA HIS A 150 -6.80 -2.82 -1.10
C HIS A 150 -6.70 -1.29 -1.09
N ASP A 151 -6.57 -0.72 0.10
CA ASP A 151 -6.26 0.70 0.26
C ASP A 151 -4.83 1.00 -0.20
N VAL A 152 -4.64 2.05 -0.99
CA VAL A 152 -3.39 2.31 -1.72
C VAL A 152 -2.21 2.67 -0.81
N ASP A 153 -2.49 3.05 0.43
CA ASP A 153 -1.51 3.48 1.43
C ASP A 153 -1.07 2.37 2.39
N LEU A 154 -1.58 1.14 2.22
CA LEU A 154 -1.14 -0.01 2.99
C LEU A 154 -0.09 -0.83 2.23
N LEU A 155 0.96 -1.27 2.93
CA LEU A 155 1.98 -2.14 2.38
C LEU A 155 2.23 -3.31 3.33
N PRO A 156 2.32 -4.56 2.82
CA PRO A 156 2.58 -5.71 3.68
C PRO A 156 4.04 -5.69 4.15
N GLN A 157 4.25 -5.70 5.47
CA GLN A 157 5.59 -5.80 6.04
C GLN A 157 6.17 -7.22 6.04
N ASN A 158 5.30 -8.23 5.88
CA ASN A 158 5.69 -9.64 5.93
C ASN A 158 5.25 -10.35 4.65
N ARG A 159 6.22 -10.94 3.94
CA ARG A 159 6.00 -11.74 2.72
C ARG A 159 5.10 -12.97 2.91
N ARG A 160 4.89 -13.40 4.16
CA ARG A 160 3.95 -14.48 4.52
C ARG A 160 2.49 -14.06 4.41
N ASN A 161 2.20 -12.75 4.36
CA ASN A 161 0.87 -12.27 4.04
C ASN A 161 0.62 -12.45 2.54
N LEU A 162 0.29 -13.68 2.15
CA LEU A 162 0.10 -14.06 0.74
C LEU A 162 -1.13 -13.36 0.17
N TYR A 163 -1.02 -12.69 -0.98
CA TYR A 163 -2.15 -12.00 -1.63
C TYR A 163 -2.98 -12.98 -2.46
N ALA A 164 -3.76 -13.80 -1.75
CA ALA A 164 -4.64 -14.81 -2.32
C ALA A 164 -5.92 -14.95 -1.50
N CYS A 165 -6.97 -15.46 -2.12
CA CYS A 165 -8.21 -15.81 -1.45
C CYS A 165 -8.11 -17.19 -0.81
N ALA A 166 -8.77 -17.35 0.34
CA ALA A 166 -8.94 -18.62 1.00
C ALA A 166 -10.38 -19.13 0.81
N ARG A 167 -10.74 -20.20 1.51
CA ARG A 167 -12.13 -20.70 1.56
C ARG A 167 -13.11 -19.65 2.06
N TRP A 168 -12.72 -18.82 3.03
CA TRP A 168 -13.54 -17.75 3.62
C TRP A 168 -12.91 -16.38 3.35
N PRO A 169 -13.69 -15.28 3.39
CA PRO A 169 -13.14 -13.93 3.35
C PRO A 169 -12.05 -13.75 4.41
N ARG A 170 -10.99 -13.01 4.09
CA ARG A 170 -9.84 -12.84 4.97
C ARG A 170 -9.41 -11.38 5.02
N HIS A 171 -9.48 -10.80 6.21
CA HIS A 171 -8.88 -9.50 6.51
C HIS A 171 -7.35 -9.64 6.52
N MET A 172 -6.67 -8.88 5.66
CA MET A 172 -5.22 -8.98 5.43
C MET A 172 -4.42 -7.89 6.14
N SER A 173 -5.08 -6.86 6.66
CA SER A 173 -4.49 -5.71 7.37
C SER A 173 -4.80 -5.70 8.87
N ALA A 174 -4.90 -6.87 9.50
CA ALA A 174 -5.25 -6.97 10.92
C ALA A 174 -4.23 -6.30 11.86
N CYS A 175 -2.98 -6.15 11.43
CA CYS A 175 -1.90 -5.57 12.23
C CYS A 175 -1.18 -4.45 11.46
N VAL A 176 -1.76 -3.24 11.47
CA VAL A 176 -1.14 -2.05 10.86
C VAL A 176 -0.36 -1.21 11.88
N ASP A 177 0.72 -0.58 11.45
CA ASP A 177 1.66 0.18 12.29
C ASP A 177 1.03 1.44 12.89
N THR A 178 0.16 2.12 12.13
CA THR A 178 -0.66 3.27 12.58
C THR A 178 -1.55 2.92 13.78
N HIS A 179 -1.91 1.64 13.94
CA HIS A 179 -2.66 1.11 15.08
C HIS A 179 -1.78 0.32 16.06
N ARG A 180 -0.45 0.49 15.99
CA ARG A 180 0.53 -0.21 16.84
C ARG A 180 0.40 -1.73 16.78
N TYR A 181 0.07 -2.26 15.60
CA TYR A 181 -0.16 -3.68 15.35
C TYR A 181 -1.28 -4.29 16.22
N PHE A 182 -2.25 -3.47 16.62
CA PHE A 182 -3.43 -3.91 17.36
C PHE A 182 -4.68 -3.83 16.47
N LEU A 183 -5.46 -4.91 16.45
CA LEU A 183 -6.76 -4.95 15.78
C LEU A 183 -7.81 -4.29 16.67
N TRP A 184 -8.53 -3.29 16.15
CA TRP A 184 -9.49 -2.53 16.95
C TRP A 184 -10.70 -3.34 17.42
N TYR A 185 -11.26 -4.19 16.55
CA TYR A 185 -12.38 -5.09 16.84
C TYR A 185 -12.37 -6.27 15.87
N GLU A 186 -13.03 -7.37 16.24
CA GLU A 186 -12.92 -8.66 15.55
C GLU A 186 -13.53 -8.65 14.14
N GLU A 187 -14.57 -7.84 13.94
CA GLU A 187 -15.34 -7.75 12.70
C GLU A 187 -14.72 -6.80 11.67
N LEU A 188 -13.66 -6.06 12.01
CA LEU A 188 -13.04 -5.10 11.10
C LEU A 188 -12.51 -5.79 9.85
N VAL A 189 -12.97 -5.34 8.68
CA VAL A 189 -12.47 -5.77 7.35
C VAL A 189 -11.90 -4.63 6.51
N GLY A 190 -11.76 -3.44 7.09
CA GLY A 190 -11.14 -2.27 6.46
C GLY A 190 -9.67 -2.46 6.10
N GLY A 191 -9.11 -1.53 5.31
CA GLY A 191 -7.74 -1.60 4.80
C GLY A 191 -7.58 -2.55 3.62
N VAL A 192 -7.43 -3.85 3.89
CA VAL A 192 -7.18 -4.88 2.87
C VAL A 192 -8.02 -6.13 3.13
N LEU A 193 -8.90 -6.46 2.19
CA LEU A 193 -9.77 -7.64 2.24
C LEU A 193 -9.52 -8.55 1.04
N ALA A 194 -9.24 -9.83 1.30
CA ALA A 194 -9.29 -10.88 0.29
C ALA A 194 -10.64 -11.60 0.32
N ILE A 195 -11.35 -11.61 -0.80
CA ILE A 195 -12.67 -12.23 -0.93
C ILE A 195 -12.82 -12.91 -2.29
N ARG A 196 -13.38 -14.12 -2.29
CA ARG A 196 -13.68 -14.84 -3.53
C ARG A 196 -14.75 -14.11 -4.32
N ALA A 197 -14.65 -14.17 -5.66
CA ALA A 197 -15.63 -13.53 -6.55
C ALA A 197 -17.06 -13.99 -6.29
N ASP A 198 -17.27 -15.29 -6.05
CA ASP A 198 -18.59 -15.85 -5.74
C ASP A 198 -19.14 -15.36 -4.40
N HIS A 199 -18.29 -15.22 -3.38
CA HIS A 199 -18.66 -14.64 -2.09
C HIS A 199 -19.03 -13.16 -2.22
N TYR A 200 -18.24 -12.39 -2.99
CA TYR A 200 -18.52 -10.98 -3.23
C TYR A 200 -19.87 -10.77 -3.93
N VAL A 201 -20.19 -11.61 -4.92
CA VAL A 201 -21.50 -11.61 -5.58
C VAL A 201 -22.61 -12.02 -4.62
N ALA A 202 -22.37 -13.00 -3.75
CA ALA A 202 -23.37 -13.49 -2.80
C ALA A 202 -23.78 -12.44 -1.76
N VAL A 203 -22.91 -11.49 -1.43
CA VAL A 203 -23.22 -10.35 -0.53
C VAL A 203 -23.61 -9.08 -1.28
N GLU A 204 -23.78 -9.14 -2.59
CA GLU A 204 -24.09 -7.98 -3.46
C GLU A 204 -23.00 -6.88 -3.46
N GLY A 205 -21.75 -7.23 -3.09
CA GLY A 205 -20.62 -6.31 -2.99
C GLY A 205 -20.71 -5.35 -1.79
N TYR A 206 -20.02 -4.22 -1.89
CA TYR A 206 -20.09 -3.15 -0.88
C TYR A 206 -21.36 -2.30 -1.10
N SER A 207 -21.90 -1.69 -0.03
CA SER A 207 -22.93 -0.66 -0.18
C SER A 207 -22.40 0.57 -0.91
N ASN A 208 -23.16 1.06 -1.89
CA ASN A 208 -22.86 2.30 -2.62
C ASN A 208 -23.31 3.57 -1.86
N ARG A 209 -23.88 3.44 -0.66
CA ARG A 209 -24.48 4.56 0.08
C ARG A 209 -23.48 5.34 0.93
N TYR A 210 -22.31 4.77 1.20
CA TYR A 210 -21.28 5.38 2.05
C TYR A 210 -20.41 6.34 1.23
N GLU A 211 -20.77 7.61 1.27
CA GLU A 211 -19.94 8.69 0.73
C GLU A 211 -18.99 9.21 1.81
N GLN A 212 -17.76 9.55 1.38
CA GLN A 212 -16.64 9.93 2.23
C GLN A 212 -16.15 8.77 3.10
N TRP A 213 -15.64 9.07 4.30
CA TRP A 213 -15.07 8.08 5.20
C TRP A 213 -16.11 7.53 6.16
N GLY A 214 -16.15 6.20 6.29
CA GLY A 214 -16.69 5.50 7.46
C GLY A 214 -17.85 4.56 7.20
N ALA A 215 -17.87 3.48 7.98
CA ALA A 215 -18.90 2.45 8.09
C ALA A 215 -19.15 1.60 6.84
N GLU A 216 -18.44 1.84 5.72
CA GLU A 216 -18.61 1.02 4.53
C GLU A 216 -18.02 -0.38 4.67
N ASP A 217 -17.00 -0.51 5.52
CA ASP A 217 -16.33 -1.75 5.88
C ASP A 217 -17.02 -2.48 7.05
N ASP A 218 -17.90 -1.79 7.79
CA ASP A 218 -18.73 -2.38 8.85
C ASP A 218 -20.08 -2.94 8.34
N ASP A 219 -20.56 -2.45 7.19
CA ASP A 219 -21.82 -2.87 6.52
C ASP A 219 -21.70 -4.24 5.85
#